data_AF-A0A969L2U5-F1
#
_entry.id   AF-A0A969L2U5-F1
#
_cell.length_a   1.000
_cell.length_b   1.000
_cell.length_c   1.000
_cell.angle_alpha   90.00
_cell.angle_beta   90.00
_cell.angle_gamma   90.00
#
_symmetry.space_group_name_H-M   'P 1'
#
loop_
_entity.id
_entity.type
_entity.pdbx_description
1 polymer ?
#
loop_
_entity_poly.entity_id
_entity_poly.type
_entity_poly.pdbx_seq_one_letter_code
_entity_poly.pdbx_strand_id
1 'polypeptide(L)'
;MKDSYLIATQLYQESVAAGLPADVCHCCGASVKAGVKGCFELFAEVCALGYSDPRYSAATFYGVDAHALQHPEIHGKKNNAAHLLRLCWIFETGQFEHSGVSPHWWQTYLQRGDIPLLTPPAERGHLTVVDVSAALTPAEHAQLMQQWALSVYQAWHSHHDWAKRELKKIFSG
;
A
#
# COMPACT_ATOMS: atom_id res chain seq x y z
N MET A 1 13.62 -5.23 1.43
CA MET A 1 12.98 -6.33 0.68
C MET A 1 13.15 -7.68 1.36
N LYS A 2 14.37 -8.13 1.69
CA LYS A 2 14.58 -9.42 2.39
C LYS A 2 13.76 -9.53 3.69
N ASP A 3 13.79 -8.49 4.52
CA ASP A 3 13.05 -8.51 5.79
C ASP A 3 11.53 -8.55 5.60
N SER A 4 10.98 -7.77 4.67
CA SER A 4 9.55 -7.77 4.37
C SER A 4 9.05 -9.13 3.87
N TYR A 5 9.82 -9.81 3.01
CA TYR A 5 9.48 -11.13 2.52
C TYR A 5 9.54 -12.20 3.63
N LEU A 6 10.52 -12.09 4.54
CA LEU A 6 10.59 -12.97 5.72
C LEU A 6 9.38 -12.76 6.63
N ILE A 7 8.98 -11.51 6.88
CA ILE A 7 7.77 -11.21 7.67
C ILE A 7 6.51 -11.76 6.98
N ALA A 8 6.36 -11.56 5.67
CA ALA A 8 5.23 -12.11 4.91
C ALA A 8 5.17 -13.65 4.99
N THR A 9 6.33 -14.30 4.92
CA THR A 9 6.46 -15.75 5.04
C THR A 9 6.08 -16.23 6.45
N GLN A 10 6.54 -15.53 7.49
CA GLN A 10 6.20 -15.84 8.87
C GLN A 10 4.70 -15.68 9.13
N LEU A 11 4.10 -14.56 8.72
CA LEU A 11 2.66 -14.31 8.85
C LEU A 11 1.83 -15.41 8.17
N TYR A 12 2.26 -15.84 6.97
CA TYR A 12 1.63 -16.97 6.28
C TYR A 12 1.68 -18.25 7.11
N GLN A 13 2.86 -18.62 7.62
CA GLN A 13 3.03 -19.83 8.44
C GLN A 13 2.18 -19.79 9.71
N GLU A 14 2.18 -18.66 10.42
CA GLU A 14 1.38 -18.45 11.63
C GLU A 14 -0.12 -18.60 11.35
N SER A 15 -0.59 -18.08 10.22
CA SER A 15 -2.00 -18.15 9.85
C SER A 15 -2.46 -19.54 9.44
N VAL A 16 -1.62 -20.28 8.71
CA VAL A 16 -1.89 -21.68 8.41
C VAL A 16 -1.89 -22.51 9.70
N ALA A 17 -0.95 -22.27 10.60
CA ALA A 17 -0.91 -22.93 11.91
C ALA A 17 -2.15 -22.61 12.77
N ALA A 18 -2.72 -21.42 12.61
CA ALA A 18 -3.98 -21.01 13.24
C ALA A 18 -5.25 -21.56 12.55
N GLY A 19 -5.11 -22.36 11.48
CA GLY A 19 -6.22 -22.96 10.75
C GLY A 19 -6.92 -22.05 9.73
N LEU A 20 -6.31 -20.92 9.39
CA LEU A 20 -6.83 -20.04 8.33
C LEU A 20 -6.57 -20.66 6.93
N PRO A 21 -7.42 -20.36 5.93
CA PRO A 21 -7.24 -20.87 4.57
C PRO A 21 -5.87 -20.49 3.97
N ALA A 22 -5.14 -21.47 3.44
CA ALA A 22 -3.81 -21.25 2.86
C ALA A 22 -3.83 -20.44 1.56
N ASP A 23 -4.98 -20.36 0.88
CA ASP A 23 -5.15 -19.66 -0.40
C ASP A 23 -5.89 -18.32 -0.25
N VAL A 24 -5.88 -17.75 0.95
CA VAL A 24 -6.41 -16.41 1.23
C VAL A 24 -5.38 -15.61 2.02
N CYS A 25 -5.12 -14.38 1.58
CA CYS A 25 -4.34 -13.42 2.34
C CYS A 25 -5.16 -12.93 3.54
N HIS A 26 -4.80 -13.32 4.76
CA HIS A 26 -5.52 -12.90 5.97
C HIS A 26 -5.33 -11.41 6.32
N CYS A 27 -4.35 -10.73 5.71
CA CYS A 27 -4.17 -9.28 5.90
C CYS A 27 -5.20 -8.48 5.09
N CYS A 28 -5.37 -8.79 3.80
CA CYS A 28 -6.16 -7.97 2.88
C CYS A 28 -7.38 -8.67 2.26
N GLY A 29 -7.56 -9.97 2.51
CA GLY A 29 -8.67 -10.78 1.98
C GLY A 29 -8.46 -11.30 0.55
N ALA A 30 -7.33 -11.01 -0.11
CA ALA A 30 -7.07 -11.46 -1.47
C ALA A 30 -7.09 -13.00 -1.58
N SER A 31 -7.82 -13.53 -2.57
CA SER A 31 -7.78 -14.95 -2.92
C SER A 31 -6.55 -15.24 -3.75
N VAL A 32 -5.48 -15.69 -3.10
CA VAL A 32 -4.16 -15.91 -3.71
C VAL A 32 -3.47 -17.10 -3.06
N LYS A 33 -2.86 -17.95 -3.89
CA LYS A 33 -2.11 -19.12 -3.40
C LYS A 33 -1.04 -18.69 -2.40
N ALA A 34 -0.83 -19.49 -1.35
CA ALA A 34 0.14 -19.18 -0.28
C ALA A 34 -0.15 -17.87 0.47
N GLY A 35 -1.42 -17.46 0.55
CA GLY A 35 -1.92 -16.38 1.41
C GLY A 35 -1.10 -15.10 1.37
N VAL A 36 -0.68 -14.60 2.55
CA VAL A 36 0.09 -13.34 2.66
C VAL A 36 1.41 -13.39 1.89
N LYS A 37 2.08 -14.55 1.88
CA LYS A 37 3.32 -14.73 1.12
C LYS A 37 3.07 -14.56 -0.37
N GLY A 38 2.07 -15.25 -0.91
CA GLY A 38 1.71 -15.14 -2.33
C GLY A 38 1.17 -13.76 -2.71
N CYS A 39 0.46 -13.09 -1.80
CA CYS A 39 0.04 -11.70 -1.98
C CYS A 39 1.26 -10.77 -2.17
N PHE A 40 2.29 -10.93 -1.33
CA PHE A 40 3.53 -10.14 -1.44
C PHE A 40 4.30 -10.46 -2.73
N GLU A 41 4.36 -11.74 -3.13
CA GLU A 41 5.00 -12.17 -4.38
C GLU A 41 4.29 -11.60 -5.60
N LEU A 42 2.96 -11.69 -5.66
CA LEU A 42 2.16 -11.11 -6.73
C LEU A 42 2.34 -9.59 -6.81
N PHE A 43 2.43 -8.92 -5.66
CA PHE A 43 2.75 -7.49 -5.61
C PHE A 43 4.15 -7.17 -6.17
N ALA A 44 5.15 -8.01 -5.87
CA ALA A 44 6.47 -7.86 -6.45
C ALA A 44 6.45 -8.02 -7.98
N GLU A 45 5.65 -8.95 -8.52
CA GLU A 45 5.45 -9.13 -9.96
C GLU A 45 4.78 -7.90 -10.60
N VAL A 46 3.71 -7.37 -9.98
CA VAL A 46 3.05 -6.12 -10.42
C VAL A 46 4.03 -4.95 -10.43
N CYS A 47 4.87 -4.81 -9.40
CA CYS A 47 5.91 -3.79 -9.36
C CYS A 47 6.99 -4.00 -10.44
N ALA A 48 7.31 -5.25 -10.78
CA ALA A 48 8.31 -5.58 -11.77
C ALA A 48 7.95 -5.05 -13.17
N LEU A 49 6.66 -4.91 -13.49
CA LEU A 49 6.17 -4.33 -14.75
C LEU A 49 6.67 -2.90 -14.97
N GLY A 50 6.83 -2.11 -13.90
CA GLY A 50 7.36 -0.75 -13.97
C GLY A 50 8.81 -0.68 -14.46
N TYR A 51 9.58 -1.76 -14.30
CA TYR A 51 10.97 -1.86 -14.79
C TYR A 51 11.05 -2.42 -16.21
N SER A 52 10.04 -3.13 -16.69
CA SER A 52 10.01 -3.68 -18.05
C SER A 52 9.45 -2.70 -19.07
N ASP A 53 8.48 -1.87 -18.68
CA ASP A 53 7.83 -0.91 -19.57
C ASP A 53 7.43 0.37 -18.80
N PRO A 54 7.96 1.55 -19.20
CA PRO A 54 7.68 2.83 -18.54
C PRO A 54 6.18 3.18 -18.44
N ARG A 55 5.32 2.62 -19.30
CA ARG A 55 3.86 2.85 -19.26
C ARG A 55 3.22 2.33 -17.97
N TYR A 56 3.85 1.37 -17.29
CA TYR A 56 3.40 0.87 -15.99
C TYR A 56 3.94 1.69 -14.81
N SER A 57 4.99 2.49 -15.03
CA SER A 57 5.71 3.17 -13.94
C SER A 57 4.92 4.32 -13.30
N ALA A 58 4.04 5.00 -14.06
CA ALA A 58 3.34 6.20 -13.62
C ALA A 58 2.41 5.97 -12.41
N ALA A 59 1.91 4.75 -12.24
CA ALA A 59 1.00 4.38 -11.16
C ALA A 59 1.68 3.69 -9.96
N THR A 60 3.01 3.55 -9.99
CA THR A 60 3.76 2.71 -9.01
C THR A 60 3.46 3.09 -7.56
N PHE A 61 3.39 4.38 -7.21
CA PHE A 61 3.14 4.74 -5.81
C PHE A 61 1.74 4.43 -5.32
N TYR A 62 0.73 4.40 -6.19
CA TYR A 62 -0.59 3.92 -5.79
C TYR A 62 -0.50 2.50 -5.26
N GLY A 63 0.10 1.58 -6.02
CA GLY A 63 0.23 0.19 -5.60
C GLY A 63 1.12 0.01 -4.39
N VAL A 64 2.25 0.74 -4.31
CA VAL A 64 3.15 0.68 -3.15
C VAL A 64 2.44 1.15 -1.88
N ASP A 65 1.72 2.27 -1.94
CA ASP A 65 0.98 2.81 -0.80
C ASP A 65 -0.19 1.90 -0.40
N ALA A 66 -0.95 1.41 -1.39
CA ALA A 66 -2.07 0.51 -1.18
C ALA A 66 -1.63 -0.79 -0.53
N HIS A 67 -0.60 -1.44 -1.07
CA HIS A 67 -0.06 -2.68 -0.52
C HIS A 67 0.45 -2.48 0.91
N ALA A 68 1.17 -1.39 1.16
CA ALA A 68 1.74 -1.13 2.48
C ALA A 68 0.66 -0.94 3.55
N LEU A 69 -0.43 -0.24 3.21
CA LEU A 69 -1.56 -0.01 4.10
C LEU A 69 -2.53 -1.19 4.20
N GLN A 70 -2.50 -2.13 3.25
CA GLN A 70 -3.15 -3.43 3.38
C GLN A 70 -2.35 -4.43 4.23
N HIS A 71 -1.03 -4.23 4.32
CA HIS A 71 -0.10 -5.09 5.08
C HIS A 71 0.75 -4.29 6.09
N PRO A 72 0.14 -3.46 6.97
CA PRO A 72 0.85 -2.63 7.93
C PRO A 72 1.78 -3.41 8.86
N GLU A 73 1.52 -4.69 9.07
CA GLU A 73 2.36 -5.62 9.84
C GLU A 73 3.75 -5.82 9.20
N ILE A 74 3.86 -5.68 7.88
CA ILE A 74 5.11 -5.94 7.13
C ILE A 74 6.03 -4.71 7.11
N HIS A 75 5.47 -3.50 7.12
CA HIS A 75 6.20 -2.28 6.78
C HIS A 75 6.53 -1.38 7.98
N GLY A 76 5.89 -1.63 9.14
CA GLY A 76 6.15 -0.94 10.41
C GLY A 76 5.54 0.47 10.49
N LYS A 77 5.41 0.98 11.72
CA LYS A 77 4.61 2.19 12.03
C LYS A 77 4.98 3.43 11.20
N LYS A 78 6.27 3.69 11.00
CA LYS A 78 6.76 4.88 10.29
C LYS A 78 6.38 4.85 8.82
N ASN A 79 6.51 3.67 8.22
CA ASN A 79 6.23 3.50 6.80
C ASN A 79 4.72 3.58 6.54
N ASN A 80 3.91 2.91 7.38
CA ASN A 80 2.45 2.98 7.29
C ASN A 80 1.95 4.43 7.38
N ALA A 81 2.46 5.20 8.33
CA ALA A 81 2.13 6.62 8.47
C ALA A 81 2.51 7.44 7.23
N ALA A 82 3.70 7.22 6.67
CA ALA A 82 4.13 7.91 5.46
C ALA A 82 3.25 7.56 4.26
N HIS A 83 2.95 6.28 4.03
CA HIS A 83 2.07 5.82 2.95
C HIS A 83 0.67 6.42 3.06
N LEU A 84 0.10 6.49 4.27
CA LEU A 84 -1.19 7.15 4.48
C LEU A 84 -1.13 8.65 4.15
N LEU A 85 -0.06 9.34 4.55
CA LEU A 85 0.11 10.76 4.23
C LEU A 85 0.22 11.01 2.73
N ARG A 86 0.91 10.15 1.99
CA ARG A 86 1.01 10.31 0.53
C ARG A 86 -0.31 10.05 -0.17
N LEU A 87 -1.07 9.02 0.21
CA LEU A 87 -2.42 8.85 -0.33
C LEU A 87 -3.34 10.02 0.03
N CYS A 88 -3.29 10.49 1.28
CA CYS A 88 -4.04 11.67 1.70
C CYS A 88 -3.67 12.90 0.86
N TRP A 89 -2.38 13.12 0.59
CA TRP A 89 -1.93 14.23 -0.23
C TRP A 89 -2.43 14.10 -1.67
N ILE A 90 -2.24 12.94 -2.31
CA ILE A 90 -2.67 12.73 -3.70
C ILE A 90 -4.17 12.91 -3.85
N PHE A 91 -4.99 12.25 -3.02
CA PHE A 91 -6.44 12.24 -3.17
C PHE A 91 -7.13 13.52 -2.70
N GLU A 92 -6.61 14.22 -1.69
CA GLU A 92 -7.23 15.47 -1.20
C GLU A 92 -6.81 16.70 -2.01
N THR A 93 -5.65 16.65 -2.69
CA THR A 93 -5.16 17.79 -3.49
C THR A 93 -5.30 17.59 -5.00
N GLY A 94 -5.70 16.39 -5.45
CA GLY A 94 -5.81 16.05 -6.87
C GLY A 94 -4.45 15.94 -7.57
N GLN A 95 -3.35 15.76 -6.83
CA GLN A 95 -1.98 15.72 -7.34
C GLN A 95 -1.61 14.35 -7.92
N PHE A 96 -2.43 13.85 -8.83
CA PHE A 96 -2.24 12.54 -9.47
C PHE A 96 -0.98 12.49 -10.33
N GLU A 97 -0.50 13.62 -10.87
CA GLU A 97 0.76 13.69 -11.64
C GLU A 97 1.99 13.32 -10.80
N HIS A 98 1.88 13.38 -9.47
CA HIS A 98 2.94 13.00 -8.54
C HIS A 98 2.92 11.51 -8.16
N SER A 99 2.01 10.68 -8.71
CA SER A 99 1.94 9.25 -8.38
C SER A 99 3.14 8.40 -8.84
N GLY A 100 4.09 9.00 -9.58
CA GLY A 100 5.36 8.39 -9.97
C GLY A 100 6.61 9.04 -9.37
N VAL A 101 6.49 10.16 -8.64
CA VAL A 101 7.65 10.89 -8.07
C VAL A 101 7.53 11.05 -6.56
N SER A 102 8.57 10.65 -5.82
CA SER A 102 8.55 10.76 -4.37
C SER A 102 8.49 12.24 -3.99
N PRO A 103 7.54 12.67 -3.16
CA PRO A 103 7.46 14.07 -2.78
C PRO A 103 8.70 14.46 -1.97
N HIS A 104 9.16 15.71 -2.13
CA HIS A 104 10.37 16.21 -1.46
C HIS A 104 10.27 16.12 0.08
N TRP A 105 9.07 16.27 0.63
CA TRP A 105 8.80 16.18 2.07
C TRP A 105 8.91 14.75 2.63
N TRP A 106 8.88 13.71 1.79
CA TRP A 106 8.80 12.31 2.22
C TRP A 106 9.96 11.89 3.13
N GLN A 107 11.19 12.17 2.70
CA GLN A 107 12.39 11.79 3.46
C GLN A 107 12.48 12.53 4.79
N THR A 108 12.17 13.84 4.78
CA THR A 108 12.12 14.66 5.98
C THR A 108 11.08 14.13 6.97
N TYR A 109 9.92 13.67 6.50
CA TYR A 109 8.91 13.06 7.36
C TYR A 109 9.41 11.75 8.00
N LEU A 110 10.03 10.85 7.22
CA LEU A 110 10.54 9.57 7.74
C LEU A 110 11.62 9.74 8.83
N GLN A 111 12.36 10.84 8.79
CA GLN A 111 13.38 11.18 9.79
C GLN A 111 12.80 11.74 11.09
N ARG A 112 11.50 12.04 11.16
CA ARG A 112 10.86 12.51 12.40
C ARG A 112 10.86 11.42 13.48
N GLY A 113 11.08 11.85 14.72
CA GLY A 113 11.17 10.96 15.88
C GLY A 113 9.80 10.47 16.37
N ASP A 114 8.81 11.36 16.43
CA ASP A 114 7.49 11.07 16.96
C ASP A 114 6.47 10.81 15.84
N ILE A 115 6.33 9.53 15.48
CA ILE A 115 5.31 9.04 14.53
C ILE A 115 4.39 8.08 15.30
N PRO A 116 3.07 8.38 15.36
CA PRO A 116 2.13 7.54 16.09
C PRO A 116 1.99 6.17 15.46
N LEU A 117 1.61 5.19 16.27
CA LEU A 117 1.11 3.92 15.77
C LEU A 117 -0.31 4.13 15.27
N LEU A 118 -0.55 3.95 13.97
CA LEU A 118 -1.88 4.02 13.40
C LEU A 118 -2.52 2.64 13.46
N THR A 119 -3.65 2.51 14.16
CA THR A 119 -4.42 1.26 14.21
C THR A 119 -5.03 0.97 12.84
N PRO A 120 -4.72 -0.16 12.20
CA PRO A 120 -5.29 -0.47 10.90
C PRO A 120 -6.80 -0.72 11.00
N PRO A 121 -7.58 -0.41 9.94
CA PRO A 121 -8.99 -0.75 9.89
C PRO A 121 -9.18 -2.28 9.81
N ALA A 122 -10.34 -2.76 10.25
CA ALA A 122 -10.69 -4.18 10.16
C ALA A 122 -10.84 -4.64 8.70
N GLU A 123 -11.44 -3.79 7.86
CA GLU A 123 -11.50 -3.96 6.41
C GLU A 123 -10.50 -3.00 5.77
N ARG A 124 -9.61 -3.49 4.90
CA ARG A 124 -8.49 -2.70 4.35
C ARG A 124 -8.69 -2.33 2.88
N GLY A 125 -9.94 -2.14 2.48
CA GLY A 125 -10.36 -1.91 1.10
C GLY A 125 -10.91 -3.18 0.43
N HIS A 126 -11.67 -2.98 -0.64
CA HIS A 126 -12.35 -4.06 -1.39
C HIS A 126 -11.60 -4.49 -2.64
N LEU A 127 -10.65 -3.68 -3.13
CA LEU A 127 -9.70 -4.05 -4.17
C LEU A 127 -8.37 -4.49 -3.56
N THR A 128 -7.68 -5.39 -4.25
CA THR A 128 -6.41 -5.97 -3.87
C THR A 128 -5.45 -6.03 -5.04
N VAL A 129 -4.23 -6.51 -4.79
CA VAL A 129 -3.25 -6.76 -5.85
C VAL A 129 -3.73 -7.78 -6.90
N VAL A 130 -4.65 -8.68 -6.53
CA VAL A 130 -5.22 -9.67 -7.47
C VAL A 130 -6.07 -8.99 -8.54
N ASP A 131 -6.78 -7.93 -8.19
CA ASP A 131 -7.57 -7.16 -9.16
C ASP A 131 -6.65 -6.44 -10.15
N VAL A 132 -5.54 -5.86 -9.65
CA VAL A 132 -4.54 -5.20 -10.49
C VAL A 132 -3.81 -6.17 -11.42
N SER A 133 -3.47 -7.37 -10.93
CA SER A 133 -2.76 -8.37 -11.75
C SER A 133 -3.59 -8.92 -12.91
N ALA A 134 -4.91 -8.75 -12.86
CA ALA A 134 -5.82 -9.10 -13.95
C ALA A 134 -5.84 -8.09 -15.11
N ALA A 135 -5.16 -6.94 -14.98
CA ALA A 135 -5.11 -5.93 -16.02
C ALA A 135 -4.51 -6.48 -17.32
N LEU A 136 -5.17 -6.21 -18.45
CA LEU A 136 -4.74 -6.68 -19.78
C LEU A 136 -3.93 -5.62 -20.54
N THR A 137 -3.96 -4.36 -20.08
CA THR A 137 -3.29 -3.24 -20.74
C THR A 137 -2.61 -2.31 -19.73
N PRO A 138 -1.59 -1.53 -20.14
CA PRO A 138 -0.98 -0.53 -19.26
C PRO A 138 -1.97 0.53 -18.75
N ALA A 139 -2.95 0.91 -19.58
CA ALA A 139 -3.97 1.90 -19.20
C ALA A 139 -4.92 1.35 -18.13
N GLU A 140 -5.38 0.11 -18.30
CA GLU A 140 -6.20 -0.60 -17.32
C GLU A 140 -5.44 -0.83 -16.01
N HIS A 141 -4.16 -1.23 -16.09
CA HIS A 141 -3.30 -1.38 -14.93
C HIS A 141 -3.18 -0.06 -14.14
N ALA A 142 -2.95 1.06 -14.82
CA ALA A 142 -2.87 2.37 -14.17
C ALA A 142 -4.19 2.74 -13.48
N GLN A 143 -5.33 2.47 -14.12
CA GLN A 143 -6.65 2.70 -13.54
C GLN A 143 -6.89 1.83 -12.30
N LEU A 144 -6.59 0.53 -12.38
CA LEU A 144 -6.78 -0.41 -11.27
C LEU A 144 -5.85 -0.09 -10.09
N MET A 145 -4.60 0.30 -10.35
CA MET A 145 -3.68 0.77 -9.32
C MET A 145 -4.25 1.98 -8.57
N GLN A 146 -4.77 2.98 -9.29
CA GLN A 146 -5.39 4.16 -8.68
C GLN A 146 -6.64 3.78 -7.88
N GLN A 147 -7.53 2.96 -8.44
CA GLN A 147 -8.75 2.51 -7.78
C GLN A 147 -8.43 1.69 -6.52
N TRP A 148 -7.42 0.83 -6.58
CA TRP A 148 -6.93 0.07 -5.43
C TRP A 148 -6.44 1.00 -4.34
N ALA A 149 -5.58 1.96 -4.65
CA ALA A 149 -5.12 2.96 -3.69
C ALA A 149 -6.26 3.79 -3.11
N LEU A 150 -7.25 4.18 -3.91
CA LEU A 150 -8.41 4.92 -3.42
C LEU A 150 -9.24 4.08 -2.46
N SER A 151 -9.51 2.82 -2.79
CA SER A 151 -10.21 1.87 -1.93
C SER A 151 -9.49 1.69 -0.59
N VAL A 152 -8.17 1.53 -0.61
CA VAL A 152 -7.37 1.40 0.63
C VAL A 152 -7.38 2.72 1.41
N TYR A 153 -7.20 3.86 0.74
CA TYR A 153 -7.26 5.16 1.39
C TYR A 153 -8.58 5.37 2.12
N GLN A 154 -9.71 5.08 1.47
CA GLN A 154 -11.06 5.19 2.04
C GLN A 154 -11.24 4.29 3.28
N ALA A 155 -10.69 3.07 3.25
CA ALA A 155 -10.74 2.17 4.41
C ALA A 155 -10.04 2.76 5.65
N TRP A 156 -9.01 3.59 5.46
CA TRP A 156 -8.26 4.26 6.53
C TRP A 156 -8.89 5.59 7.00
N HIS A 157 -10.19 5.82 6.75
CA HIS A 157 -10.88 7.08 7.04
C HIS A 157 -10.74 7.58 8.48
N SER A 158 -10.64 6.68 9.47
CA SER A 158 -10.46 7.04 10.89
C SER A 158 -9.18 7.85 11.15
N HIS A 159 -8.19 7.77 10.25
CA HIS A 159 -6.91 8.49 10.35
C HIS A 159 -6.80 9.67 9.38
N HIS A 160 -7.84 9.97 8.58
CA HIS A 160 -7.78 11.06 7.60
C HIS A 160 -7.58 12.43 8.26
N ASP A 161 -8.26 12.71 9.37
CA ASP A 161 -8.09 13.97 10.09
C ASP A 161 -6.67 14.15 10.63
N TRP A 162 -6.05 13.06 11.10
CA TRP A 162 -4.66 13.06 11.48
C TRP A 162 -3.76 13.36 10.28
N ALA A 163 -3.96 12.66 9.16
CA ALA A 163 -3.16 12.83 7.95
C ALA A 163 -3.25 14.28 7.41
N LYS A 164 -4.45 14.84 7.35
CA LYS A 164 -4.70 16.23 6.93
C LYS A 164 -3.98 17.24 7.83
N ARG A 165 -4.00 17.06 9.16
CA ARG A 165 -3.26 17.93 10.09
C ARG A 165 -1.75 17.84 9.89
N GLU A 166 -1.22 16.63 9.68
CA GLU A 166 0.22 16.44 9.44
C GLU A 166 0.66 17.04 8.11
N LEU A 167 -0.11 16.88 7.04
CA LEU A 167 0.17 17.53 5.76
C LEU A 167 0.19 19.06 5.89
N LYS A 168 -0.75 19.66 6.64
CA LYS A 168 -0.72 21.11 6.92
C LYS A 168 0.60 21.52 7.58
N LYS A 169 1.08 20.77 8.59
CA LYS A 169 2.37 21.04 9.24
C LYS A 169 3.55 20.90 8.29
N ILE A 170 3.49 19.96 7.35
CA ILE A 170 4.54 19.73 6.35
C ILE A 170 4.62 20.89 5.36
N PHE A 171 3.48 21.45 4.94
CA PHE A 171 3.44 22.52 3.92
C PHE A 171 3.41 23.95 4.50
N SER A 172 3.23 24.11 5.82
CA SER A 172 3.23 25.42 6.49
C SER A 172 4.59 25.78 7.12
N GLY A 173 5.57 24.88 7.05
CA GLY A 173 6.95 25.10 7.51
C GLY A 173 7.90 25.13 6.33
#